data_AF-A0A7X0GAZ7-F1
#
_entry.id   AF-A0A7X0GAZ7-F1
#
_cell.length_a   1.000
_cell.length_b   1.000
_cell.length_c   1.000
_cell.angle_alpha   90.00
_cell.angle_beta   90.00
_cell.angle_gamma   90.00
#
_symmetry.space_group_name_H-M   'P 1'
#
loop_
_entity.id
_entity.type
_entity.pdbx_description
1 polymer ?
#
loop_
_entity_poly.entity_id
_entity_poly.type
_entity_poly.pdbx_seq_one_letter_code
_entity_poly.pdbx_strand_id
1 'polypeptide(L)'
;MYQRGGIIWSPASGAQTSGGGIRSAWAGSGFENGRFGYPITDVICGQPASGCLQQFQGGVIYWSPETGAHGVIGGIRSLYDSLGGPAGGYLGYPLDSEVCGLSGGGCYQPFQAGLIFWSSVTGAQPVRGGMRAKYQQMGWHLSYLGYPASPEKCINGECAQAFQGGYLTWTPAASLDYRNSECTRLNDGGVKYSSGNASHVTLVYTAAYGQSYAGVAYCKRVAGMYVTEWTTNGFVGASGFKPPGVPSGPTRYNYSPTGSFSVTEAFGLGNPGTALPYRTLNPGSRWGGNPWTSTYNTYFESSSWVGYDENMWYFATRRQHDYRQGAVINYNRPPDSPIIQDAGFAIFLHENKVPTAGCISLDDWAVVDFLQKSTSGDRIIMGVAADIFR
;
A
#
# COMPACT_ATOMS: atom_id res chain seq x y z
N MET A 1 7.91 -50.97 23.30
CA MET A 1 9.11 -50.45 22.61
C MET A 1 9.63 -51.52 21.66
N TYR A 2 9.97 -51.16 20.43
CA TYR A 2 10.50 -52.05 19.39
C TYR A 2 11.85 -51.49 18.89
N GLN A 3 12.68 -52.31 18.24
CA GLN A 3 14.03 -51.93 17.79
C GLN A 3 14.09 -50.65 16.93
N ARG A 4 13.00 -50.29 16.23
CA ARG A 4 12.95 -49.14 15.31
C ARG A 4 11.83 -48.13 15.63
N GLY A 5 11.14 -48.28 16.75
CA GLY A 5 10.01 -47.41 17.09
C GLY A 5 9.12 -47.90 18.23
N GLY A 6 7.93 -47.33 18.33
CA GLY A 6 6.90 -47.72 19.28
C GLY A 6 5.53 -47.82 18.62
N ILE A 7 4.66 -48.63 19.21
CA ILE A 7 3.22 -48.55 19.01
C ILE A 7 2.68 -47.78 20.21
N ILE A 8 2.02 -46.66 19.94
CA ILE A 8 1.49 -45.75 20.93
C ILE A 8 -0.02 -45.85 20.86
N TRP A 9 -0.67 -46.05 21.99
CA TRP A 9 -2.12 -46.15 22.05
C TRP A 9 -2.71 -44.98 22.83
N SER A 10 -3.81 -44.43 22.33
CA SER A 10 -4.70 -43.56 23.09
C SER A 10 -6.16 -43.94 22.83
N PRO A 11 -7.10 -43.64 23.75
CA PRO A 11 -8.52 -43.86 23.51
C PRO A 11 -9.05 -43.09 22.29
N ALA A 12 -8.47 -41.92 21.98
CA ALA A 12 -8.94 -41.03 20.92
C ALA A 12 -8.46 -41.44 19.52
N SER A 13 -7.25 -42.00 19.41
CA SER A 13 -6.61 -42.32 18.12
C SER A 13 -6.32 -43.79 17.91
N GLY A 14 -6.56 -44.65 18.90
CA GLY A 14 -6.18 -46.06 18.83
C GLY A 14 -4.66 -46.25 18.82
N ALA A 15 -4.21 -47.40 18.31
CA ALA A 15 -2.79 -47.74 18.22
C ALA A 15 -2.17 -47.14 16.95
N GLN A 16 -1.12 -46.34 17.11
CA GLN A 16 -0.39 -45.68 16.04
C GLN A 16 1.10 -46.03 16.14
N THR A 17 1.73 -46.31 15.01
CA THR A 17 3.16 -46.55 14.91
C THR A 17 3.90 -45.21 14.86
N SER A 18 5.01 -45.11 15.60
CA SER A 18 5.93 -43.97 15.51
C SER A 18 7.36 -44.48 15.53
N GLY A 19 8.20 -43.97 14.64
CA GLY A 19 9.57 -44.44 14.46
C GLY A 19 10.51 -43.39 13.88
N GLY A 20 11.79 -43.74 13.79
CA GLY A 20 12.82 -42.91 13.16
C GLY A 20 12.97 -41.50 13.75
N GLY A 21 13.41 -40.56 12.90
CA GLY A 21 13.65 -39.17 13.29
C GLY A 21 12.40 -38.46 13.84
N ILE A 22 11.21 -38.78 13.30
CA ILE A 22 9.93 -38.25 13.78
C ILE A 22 9.72 -38.59 15.25
N ARG A 23 9.90 -39.87 15.63
CA ARG A 23 9.77 -40.27 17.04
C ARG A 23 10.83 -39.61 17.92
N SER A 24 12.05 -39.42 17.43
CA SER A 24 13.10 -38.73 18.18
C SER A 24 12.76 -37.25 18.43
N ALA A 25 12.18 -36.55 17.45
CA ALA A 25 11.69 -35.18 17.62
C ALA A 25 10.49 -35.11 18.57
N TRP A 26 9.58 -36.08 18.50
CA TRP A 26 8.47 -36.19 19.45
C TRP A 26 8.97 -36.46 20.88
N ALA A 27 9.99 -37.30 21.03
CA ALA A 27 10.66 -37.54 22.31
C ALA A 27 11.26 -36.25 22.90
N GLY A 28 11.99 -35.49 22.07
CA GLY A 28 12.59 -34.22 22.45
C GLY A 28 11.58 -33.12 22.83
N SER A 29 10.31 -33.28 22.44
CA SER A 29 9.23 -32.35 22.79
C SER A 29 8.37 -32.83 23.97
N GLY A 30 8.76 -33.91 24.66
CA GLY A 30 8.09 -34.41 25.86
C GLY A 30 7.05 -35.50 25.63
N PHE A 31 7.06 -36.14 24.45
CA PHE A 31 6.10 -37.18 24.06
C PHE A 31 4.63 -36.75 24.26
N GLU A 32 3.77 -37.64 24.76
CA GLU A 32 2.35 -37.39 24.98
C GLU A 32 2.05 -36.31 26.02
N ASN A 33 3.01 -36.03 26.91
CA ASN A 33 2.90 -34.96 27.91
C ASN A 33 3.33 -33.59 27.35
N GLY A 34 3.89 -33.58 26.13
CA GLY A 34 4.34 -32.39 25.42
C GLY A 34 3.24 -31.70 24.62
N ARG A 35 3.60 -30.61 23.95
CA ARG A 35 2.68 -29.79 23.13
C ARG A 35 2.04 -30.56 21.96
N PHE A 36 2.63 -31.67 21.52
CA PHE A 36 2.08 -32.48 20.43
C PHE A 36 0.98 -33.45 20.90
N GLY A 37 1.00 -33.92 22.15
CA GLY A 37 0.11 -34.97 22.62
C GLY A 37 0.35 -36.31 21.92
N TYR A 38 -0.69 -37.13 21.84
CA TYR A 38 -0.63 -38.45 21.21
C TYR A 38 -0.60 -38.36 19.67
N PRO A 39 0.07 -39.32 18.98
CA PRO A 39 -0.05 -39.47 17.53
C PRO A 39 -1.50 -39.82 17.15
N ILE A 40 -1.98 -39.23 16.05
CA ILE A 40 -3.30 -39.50 15.48
C ILE A 40 -3.24 -40.26 14.15
N THR A 41 -2.05 -40.36 13.56
CA THR A 41 -1.75 -41.21 12.40
C THR A 41 -0.51 -42.05 12.66
N ASP A 42 -0.33 -43.10 11.86
CA ASP A 42 0.97 -43.70 11.61
C ASP A 42 1.92 -42.66 10.97
N VAL A 43 3.20 -43.02 10.84
CA VAL A 43 4.14 -42.25 10.01
C VAL A 43 3.75 -42.42 8.54
N ILE A 44 3.42 -41.32 7.88
CA ILE A 44 3.02 -41.26 6.47
C ILE A 44 4.22 -40.80 5.65
N CYS A 45 4.81 -41.72 4.88
CA CYS A 45 5.91 -41.43 3.95
C CYS A 45 5.41 -41.26 2.51
N GLY A 46 6.29 -40.81 1.62
CA GLY A 46 5.96 -40.51 0.22
C GLY A 46 5.65 -39.04 -0.04
N GLN A 47 6.03 -38.15 0.89
CA GLN A 47 6.01 -36.71 0.69
C GLN A 47 7.15 -36.30 -0.27
N PRO A 48 7.14 -35.09 -0.86
CA PRO A 48 8.23 -34.63 -1.73
C PRO A 48 9.60 -34.70 -1.06
N ALA A 49 10.66 -34.82 -1.87
CA ALA A 49 12.03 -35.03 -1.39
C ALA A 49 12.17 -36.27 -0.48
N SER A 50 11.39 -37.32 -0.75
CA SER A 50 11.37 -38.57 0.03
C SER A 50 11.06 -38.37 1.52
N GLY A 51 10.26 -37.34 1.84
CA GLY A 51 9.92 -37.03 3.21
C GLY A 51 8.79 -37.90 3.77
N CYS A 52 8.63 -37.77 5.08
CA CYS A 52 7.57 -38.38 5.85
C CYS A 52 6.96 -37.33 6.80
N LEU A 53 5.75 -37.59 7.28
CA LEU A 53 5.14 -36.80 8.34
C LEU A 53 4.40 -37.71 9.31
N GLN A 54 4.13 -37.22 10.51
CA GLN A 54 3.18 -37.83 11.43
C GLN A 54 2.33 -36.75 12.05
N GLN A 55 1.02 -36.95 12.06
CA GLN A 55 0.08 -36.04 12.71
C GLN A 55 -0.08 -36.44 14.17
N PHE A 56 -0.15 -35.43 15.02
CA PHE A 56 -0.39 -35.52 16.45
C PHE A 56 -1.56 -34.61 16.83
N GLN A 57 -2.13 -34.80 18.01
CA GLN A 57 -3.25 -34.00 18.51
C GLN A 57 -2.99 -32.49 18.43
N GLY A 58 -1.78 -32.06 18.81
CA GLY A 58 -1.38 -30.66 18.86
C GLY A 58 -0.59 -30.15 17.64
N GLY A 59 -0.25 -31.01 16.67
CA GLY A 59 0.72 -30.64 15.65
C GLY A 59 1.02 -31.69 14.59
N VAL A 60 1.98 -31.37 13.72
CA VAL A 60 2.54 -32.31 12.76
C VAL A 60 4.05 -32.27 12.87
N ILE A 61 4.70 -33.43 12.90
CA ILE A 61 6.16 -33.52 12.76
C ILE A 61 6.45 -33.97 11.34
N TYR A 62 7.18 -33.14 10.61
CA TYR A 62 7.65 -33.43 9.26
C TYR A 62 9.10 -33.89 9.33
N TRP A 63 9.49 -34.77 8.42
CA TRP A 63 10.86 -35.20 8.24
C TRP A 63 11.22 -35.24 6.77
N SER A 64 12.41 -34.77 6.42
CA SER A 64 13.05 -35.07 5.14
C SER A 64 14.52 -35.44 5.34
N PRO A 65 15.15 -36.13 4.37
CA PRO A 65 16.58 -36.43 4.44
C PRO A 65 17.46 -35.18 4.59
N GLU A 66 17.04 -34.06 3.98
CA GLU A 66 17.78 -32.80 3.98
C GLU A 66 17.60 -32.01 5.29
N THR A 67 16.37 -31.96 5.81
CA THR A 67 16.04 -31.05 6.93
C THR A 67 16.04 -31.75 8.29
N GLY A 68 15.89 -33.08 8.34
CA GLY A 68 15.64 -33.76 9.61
C GLY A 68 14.19 -33.61 10.07
N ALA A 69 13.90 -33.96 11.33
CA ALA A 69 12.53 -34.00 11.86
C ALA A 69 12.20 -32.74 12.67
N HIS A 70 11.20 -31.97 12.23
CA HIS A 70 10.78 -30.75 12.91
C HIS A 70 9.26 -30.67 13.02
N GLY A 71 8.82 -30.25 14.20
CA GLY A 71 7.41 -30.10 14.52
C GLY A 71 6.87 -28.72 14.20
N VAL A 72 5.65 -28.66 13.68
CA VAL A 72 4.92 -27.43 13.38
C VAL A 72 3.58 -27.46 14.13
N ILE A 73 3.28 -26.41 14.89
CA ILE A 73 2.16 -26.36 15.84
C ILE A 73 1.42 -25.01 15.80
N GLY A 74 0.26 -24.96 16.46
CA GLY A 74 -0.48 -23.72 16.71
C GLY A 74 -0.83 -22.92 15.45
N GLY A 75 -0.80 -21.58 15.58
CA GLY A 75 -1.13 -20.68 14.47
C GLY A 75 -0.17 -20.79 13.28
N ILE A 76 1.11 -21.08 13.54
CA ILE A 76 2.10 -21.32 12.48
C ILE A 76 1.70 -22.54 11.64
N ARG A 77 1.32 -23.64 12.31
CA ARG A 77 0.80 -24.82 11.60
C ARG A 77 -0.45 -24.49 10.80
N SER A 78 -1.42 -23.79 11.38
CA SER A 78 -2.66 -23.46 10.67
C SER A 78 -2.38 -22.71 9.35
N LEU A 79 -1.46 -21.76 9.37
CA LEU A 79 -1.03 -21.08 8.14
C LEU A 79 -0.27 -22.05 7.21
N TYR A 80 0.73 -22.78 7.72
CA TYR A 80 1.54 -23.69 6.91
C TYR A 80 0.70 -24.76 6.19
N ASP A 81 -0.28 -25.34 6.88
CA ASP A 81 -1.25 -26.29 6.33
C ASP A 81 -2.10 -25.62 5.23
N SER A 82 -2.57 -24.38 5.45
CA SER A 82 -3.32 -23.61 4.44
C SER A 82 -2.51 -23.25 3.20
N LEU A 83 -1.18 -23.17 3.35
CA LEU A 83 -0.25 -22.96 2.23
C LEU A 83 0.08 -24.26 1.49
N GLY A 84 -0.40 -25.42 1.96
CA GLY A 84 -0.19 -26.74 1.33
C GLY A 84 1.00 -27.54 1.87
N GLY A 85 1.61 -27.10 2.99
CA GLY A 85 2.74 -27.78 3.62
C GLY A 85 3.93 -28.03 2.67
N PRO A 86 4.72 -29.10 2.87
CA PRO A 86 5.84 -29.41 1.98
C PRO A 86 5.39 -30.05 0.65
N ALA A 87 4.15 -30.53 0.58
CA ALA A 87 3.60 -31.21 -0.59
C ALA A 87 3.16 -30.25 -1.70
N GLY A 88 2.58 -29.11 -1.33
CA GLY A 88 2.03 -28.12 -2.26
C GLY A 88 2.40 -26.67 -1.98
N GLY A 89 3.08 -26.39 -0.86
CA GLY A 89 3.42 -25.03 -0.44
C GLY A 89 4.81 -24.58 -0.87
N TYR A 90 4.94 -23.26 -1.10
CA TYR A 90 6.18 -22.64 -1.54
C TYR A 90 7.25 -22.51 -0.45
N LEU A 91 6.93 -22.85 0.81
CA LEU A 91 7.87 -22.72 1.94
C LEU A 91 8.82 -23.91 2.08
N GLY A 92 8.46 -25.08 1.53
CA GLY A 92 9.21 -26.33 1.73
C GLY A 92 9.14 -26.85 3.16
N TYR A 93 10.04 -27.75 3.55
CA TYR A 93 10.09 -28.35 4.88
C TYR A 93 10.51 -27.35 5.98
N PRO A 94 10.04 -27.52 7.23
CA PRO A 94 10.58 -26.80 8.38
C PRO A 94 12.07 -27.11 8.59
N LEU A 95 12.86 -26.08 8.91
CA LEU A 95 14.30 -26.20 9.15
C LEU A 95 14.65 -26.29 10.64
N ASP A 96 13.74 -25.85 11.51
CA ASP A 96 13.91 -25.90 12.96
C ASP A 96 12.54 -25.89 13.64
N SER A 97 12.54 -26.06 14.96
CA SER A 97 11.36 -25.91 15.81
C SER A 97 10.92 -24.45 15.92
N GLU A 98 9.66 -24.23 16.31
CA GLU A 98 9.12 -22.91 16.65
C GLU A 98 9.93 -22.27 17.80
N VAL A 99 10.39 -21.04 17.58
CA VAL A 99 11.06 -20.19 18.60
C VAL A 99 10.06 -19.15 19.08
N CYS A 100 9.71 -19.21 20.37
CA CYS A 100 8.76 -18.31 21.02
C CYS A 100 9.43 -17.42 22.08
N GLY A 101 8.69 -16.43 22.57
CA GLY A 101 9.20 -15.46 23.56
C GLY A 101 9.83 -14.23 22.93
N LEU A 102 9.49 -13.96 21.66
CA LEU A 102 9.88 -12.73 20.97
C LEU A 102 9.20 -11.51 21.61
N SER A 103 9.71 -10.30 21.33
CA SER A 103 9.11 -9.06 21.85
C SER A 103 7.64 -8.96 21.45
N GLY A 104 6.76 -8.66 22.42
CA GLY A 104 5.30 -8.69 22.19
C GLY A 104 4.67 -10.09 22.21
N GLY A 105 5.40 -11.11 22.69
CA GLY A 105 4.89 -12.46 22.90
C GLY A 105 4.80 -13.32 21.63
N GLY A 106 5.49 -12.93 20.56
CA GLY A 106 5.44 -13.64 19.28
C GLY A 106 6.31 -14.89 19.22
N CYS A 107 6.16 -15.61 18.11
CA CYS A 107 6.97 -16.76 17.74
C CYS A 107 7.39 -16.66 16.27
N TYR A 108 8.41 -17.41 15.87
CA TYR A 108 8.70 -17.66 14.46
C TYR A 108 9.18 -19.09 14.25
N GLN A 109 9.07 -19.56 13.01
CA GLN A 109 9.65 -20.84 12.61
C GLN A 109 10.28 -20.70 11.21
N PRO A 110 11.53 -21.16 11.01
CA PRO A 110 12.18 -21.17 9.70
C PRO A 110 11.76 -22.39 8.87
N PHE A 111 11.65 -22.16 7.57
CA PHE A 111 11.36 -23.15 6.52
C PHE A 111 12.38 -22.98 5.39
N GLN A 112 12.52 -23.99 4.53
CA GLN A 112 13.52 -24.00 3.45
C GLN A 112 13.52 -22.70 2.62
N ALA A 113 12.34 -22.17 2.29
CA ALA A 113 12.20 -20.99 1.44
C ALA A 113 11.65 -19.75 2.15
N GLY A 114 11.57 -19.73 3.49
CA GLY A 114 11.01 -18.58 4.22
C GLY A 114 10.93 -18.76 5.73
N LEU A 115 10.22 -17.85 6.38
CA LEU A 115 9.84 -17.96 7.79
C LEU A 115 8.34 -17.77 7.89
N ILE A 116 7.74 -18.35 8.92
CA ILE A 116 6.43 -17.90 9.40
C ILE A 116 6.66 -17.23 10.74
N PHE A 117 6.20 -15.99 10.87
CA PHE A 117 6.08 -15.30 12.14
C PHE A 117 4.66 -15.41 12.66
N TRP A 118 4.49 -15.47 13.97
CA TRP A 118 3.19 -15.37 14.63
C TRP A 118 3.23 -14.31 15.72
N SER A 119 2.16 -13.52 15.82
CA SER A 119 1.89 -12.66 16.98
C SER A 119 0.40 -12.70 17.32
N SER A 120 0.05 -12.32 18.55
CA SER A 120 -1.36 -12.19 18.95
C SER A 120 -2.11 -11.10 18.18
N VAL A 121 -1.40 -10.13 17.60
CA VAL A 121 -1.97 -8.98 16.89
C VAL A 121 -2.22 -9.30 15.41
N THR A 122 -1.27 -9.96 14.75
CA THR A 122 -1.32 -10.18 13.29
C THR A 122 -1.60 -11.62 12.87
N GLY A 123 -1.66 -12.55 13.83
CA GLY A 123 -1.71 -13.98 13.53
C GLY A 123 -0.41 -14.48 12.89
N ALA A 124 -0.48 -15.65 12.27
CA ALA A 124 0.65 -16.21 11.54
C ALA A 124 0.75 -15.60 10.14
N GLN A 125 1.94 -15.15 9.74
CA GLN A 125 2.21 -14.56 8.43
C GLN A 125 3.56 -15.02 7.87
N PRO A 126 3.65 -15.38 6.57
CA PRO A 126 4.87 -15.85 5.95
C PRO A 126 5.75 -14.68 5.50
N VAL A 127 7.08 -14.81 5.57
CA VAL A 127 8.05 -13.86 5.01
C VAL A 127 9.10 -14.63 4.21
N ARG A 128 9.33 -14.26 2.94
CA ARG A 128 10.22 -15.00 2.04
C ARG A 128 11.00 -14.10 1.06
N GLY A 129 11.86 -14.72 0.25
CA GLY A 129 12.53 -14.09 -0.89
C GLY A 129 13.38 -12.86 -0.53
N GLY A 130 13.42 -11.87 -1.44
CA GLY A 130 14.20 -10.65 -1.23
C GLY A 130 13.64 -9.73 -0.14
N MET A 131 12.33 -9.77 0.13
CA MET A 131 11.75 -9.06 1.28
C MET A 131 12.22 -9.63 2.61
N ARG A 132 12.38 -10.96 2.71
CA ARG A 132 13.01 -11.58 3.88
C ARG A 132 14.43 -11.06 4.12
N ALA A 133 15.23 -10.94 3.07
CA ALA A 133 16.60 -10.44 3.19
C ALA A 133 16.63 -9.00 3.71
N LYS A 134 15.75 -8.12 3.20
CA LYS A 134 15.61 -6.74 3.70
C LYS A 134 15.10 -6.71 5.15
N TYR A 135 14.07 -7.47 5.47
CA TYR A 135 13.53 -7.55 6.83
C TYR A 135 14.57 -8.06 7.84
N GLN A 136 15.40 -9.03 7.45
CA GLN A 136 16.55 -9.49 8.22
C GLN A 136 17.59 -8.39 8.44
N GLN A 137 17.97 -7.65 7.39
CA GLN A 137 18.91 -6.53 7.48
C GLN A 137 18.42 -5.43 8.43
N MET A 138 17.10 -5.25 8.52
CA MET A 138 16.48 -4.28 9.44
C MET A 138 16.41 -4.75 10.89
N GLY A 139 16.75 -6.02 11.17
CA GLY A 139 16.64 -6.60 12.52
C GLY A 139 15.30 -7.29 12.80
N TRP A 140 14.59 -7.73 11.76
CA TRP A 140 13.31 -8.45 11.86
C TRP A 140 12.24 -7.66 12.63
N HIS A 141 11.50 -8.36 13.50
CA HIS A 141 10.40 -7.84 14.32
C HIS A 141 10.84 -6.80 15.36
N LEU A 142 12.16 -6.66 15.60
CA LEU A 142 12.73 -5.63 16.46
C LEU A 142 12.87 -4.28 15.74
N SER A 143 12.75 -4.27 14.41
CA SER A 143 12.72 -3.05 13.61
C SER A 143 11.40 -2.30 13.80
N TYR A 144 11.32 -1.07 13.27
CA TYR A 144 10.09 -0.29 13.30
C TYR A 144 8.91 -0.95 12.57
N LEU A 145 9.17 -1.92 11.67
CA LEU A 145 8.12 -2.64 10.96
C LEU A 145 7.32 -3.53 11.90
N GLY A 146 7.90 -4.02 12.99
CA GLY A 146 7.27 -5.02 13.84
C GLY A 146 6.96 -6.32 13.07
N TYR A 147 5.93 -7.05 13.49
CA TYR A 147 5.55 -8.30 12.86
C TYR A 147 4.90 -8.10 11.47
N PRO A 148 5.06 -9.06 10.55
CA PRO A 148 4.27 -9.09 9.32
C PRO A 148 2.77 -9.13 9.65
N ALA A 149 2.00 -8.37 8.88
CA ALA A 149 0.55 -8.18 9.04
C ALA A 149 -0.27 -8.82 7.91
N SER A 150 0.38 -9.20 6.81
CA SER A 150 -0.22 -9.95 5.71
C SER A 150 0.81 -10.89 5.09
N PRO A 151 0.39 -11.87 4.26
CA PRO A 151 1.29 -12.49 3.30
C PRO A 151 1.78 -11.46 2.28
N GLU A 152 2.89 -11.77 1.61
CA GLU A 152 3.29 -11.00 0.44
C GLU A 152 2.29 -11.18 -0.71
N LYS A 153 2.12 -10.12 -1.49
CA LYS A 153 1.35 -10.12 -2.73
C LYS A 153 2.27 -9.66 -3.85
N CYS A 154 2.25 -10.37 -4.98
CA CYS A 154 3.05 -10.03 -6.16
C CYS A 154 2.16 -9.85 -7.39
N ILE A 155 2.39 -8.77 -8.14
CA ILE A 155 1.72 -8.47 -9.42
C ILE A 155 2.77 -7.96 -10.39
N ASN A 156 2.83 -8.52 -11.60
CA ASN A 156 3.72 -8.07 -12.69
C ASN A 156 5.20 -7.92 -12.29
N GLY A 157 5.72 -8.79 -11.42
CA GLY A 157 7.12 -8.77 -10.99
C GLY A 157 7.45 -7.79 -9.86
N GLU A 158 6.46 -7.03 -9.37
CA GLU A 158 6.58 -6.26 -8.13
C GLU A 158 5.83 -6.98 -7.00
N CYS A 159 6.40 -6.95 -5.80
CA CYS A 159 5.79 -7.51 -4.60
C CYS A 159 5.66 -6.46 -3.50
N ALA A 160 4.63 -6.59 -2.67
CA ALA A 160 4.44 -5.81 -1.46
C ALA A 160 3.96 -6.71 -0.31
N GLN A 161 4.37 -6.37 0.90
CA GLN A 161 3.92 -7.03 2.12
C GLN A 161 3.69 -6.00 3.22
N ALA A 162 2.56 -6.12 3.91
CA ALA A 162 2.22 -5.28 5.05
C ALA A 162 2.86 -5.82 6.34
N PHE A 163 3.31 -4.90 7.18
CA PHE A 163 3.82 -5.09 8.52
C PHE A 163 3.08 -4.14 9.48
N GLN A 164 3.16 -4.38 10.79
CA GLN A 164 2.49 -3.54 11.78
C GLN A 164 2.83 -2.05 11.64
N GLY A 165 4.10 -1.74 11.40
CA GLY A 165 4.62 -0.37 11.32
C GLY A 165 4.82 0.17 9.89
N GLY A 166 4.44 -0.59 8.86
CA GLY A 166 4.71 -0.16 7.49
C GLY A 166 4.63 -1.26 6.44
N TYR A 167 5.37 -1.08 5.36
CA TYR A 167 5.39 -1.99 4.22
C TYR A 167 6.81 -2.28 3.77
N LEU A 168 7.04 -3.49 3.28
CA LEU A 168 8.17 -3.77 2.40
C LEU A 168 7.67 -3.97 0.98
N THR A 169 8.44 -3.48 0.02
CA THR A 169 8.24 -3.80 -1.40
C THR A 169 9.48 -4.44 -1.97
N TRP A 170 9.31 -5.24 -3.02
CA TRP A 170 10.40 -5.89 -3.73
C TRP A 170 10.21 -5.86 -5.24
N THR A 171 11.32 -5.63 -5.94
CA THR A 171 11.52 -5.89 -7.36
C THR A 171 12.86 -6.60 -7.53
N PRO A 172 13.18 -7.16 -8.71
CA PRO A 172 14.52 -7.70 -8.97
C PRO A 172 15.65 -6.70 -8.75
N ALA A 173 15.37 -5.39 -8.86
CA ALA A 173 16.34 -4.33 -8.69
C ALA A 173 16.53 -3.90 -7.22
N ALA A 174 15.48 -3.92 -6.40
CA ALA A 174 15.55 -3.35 -5.06
C ALA A 174 14.50 -3.92 -4.09
N SER A 175 14.82 -3.85 -2.79
CA SER A 175 13.87 -4.02 -1.68
C SER A 175 13.80 -2.73 -0.88
N LEU A 176 12.61 -2.14 -0.77
CA LEU A 176 12.40 -0.85 -0.13
C LEU A 176 11.46 -0.98 1.06
N ASP A 177 11.65 -0.11 2.05
CA ASP A 177 10.87 -0.04 3.27
C ASP A 177 10.13 1.28 3.38
N TYR A 178 8.86 1.23 3.81
CA TYR A 178 7.97 2.38 3.92
C TYR A 178 7.33 2.38 5.30
N ARG A 179 7.33 3.53 5.97
CA ARG A 179 6.60 3.72 7.23
C ARG A 179 5.11 3.90 6.94
N ASN A 180 4.27 3.54 7.91
CA ASN A 180 2.87 3.91 7.87
C ASN A 180 2.69 5.44 7.79
N SER A 181 1.68 5.85 7.04
CA SER A 181 1.32 7.26 6.81
C SER A 181 -0.17 7.35 6.42
N GLU A 182 -0.61 8.51 5.94
CA GLU A 182 -1.93 8.68 5.35
C GLU A 182 -2.16 7.75 4.13
N CYS A 183 -1.11 7.38 3.39
CA CYS A 183 -1.23 6.41 2.29
C CYS A 183 -1.67 5.03 2.78
N THR A 184 -1.33 4.64 4.01
CA THR A 184 -1.78 3.37 4.62
C THR A 184 -3.30 3.28 4.64
N ARG A 185 -4.00 4.42 4.83
CA ARG A 185 -5.47 4.48 4.88
C ARG A 185 -6.14 4.09 3.57
N LEU A 186 -5.40 4.11 2.45
CA LEU A 186 -5.91 3.63 1.16
C LEU A 186 -6.03 2.09 1.13
N ASN A 187 -5.29 1.39 1.99
CA ASN A 187 -5.21 -0.08 1.99
C ASN A 187 -6.22 -0.75 2.91
N ASP A 188 -6.60 -0.08 4.01
CA ASP A 188 -7.47 -0.62 5.06
C ASP A 188 -8.91 -0.09 4.99
N GLY A 189 -9.24 0.65 3.93
CA GLY A 189 -10.55 1.29 3.77
C GLY A 189 -10.72 2.55 4.65
N GLY A 190 -9.64 3.12 5.18
CA GLY A 190 -9.65 4.37 5.93
C GLY A 190 -9.90 5.63 5.10
N VAL A 191 -9.97 5.54 3.76
CA VAL A 191 -10.35 6.65 2.86
C VAL A 191 -11.78 6.49 2.34
N LYS A 192 -12.58 7.55 2.43
CA LYS A 192 -14.00 7.58 2.06
C LYS A 192 -14.23 7.59 0.54
N TYR A 193 -13.29 8.16 -0.21
CA TYR A 193 -13.37 8.26 -1.66
C TYR A 193 -12.59 7.15 -2.36
N SER A 194 -13.10 6.69 -3.49
CA SER A 194 -12.43 5.67 -4.30
C SER A 194 -11.14 6.21 -4.91
N SER A 195 -10.07 5.42 -4.84
CA SER A 195 -8.85 5.61 -5.62
C SER A 195 -8.98 5.10 -7.06
N GLY A 196 -10.08 4.40 -7.39
CA GLY A 196 -10.17 3.64 -8.65
C GLY A 196 -9.00 2.66 -8.80
N ASN A 197 -8.50 2.53 -10.02
CA ASN A 197 -7.31 1.74 -10.37
C ASN A 197 -6.04 2.59 -10.50
N ALA A 198 -5.99 3.75 -9.85
CA ALA A 198 -4.86 4.66 -9.95
C ALA A 198 -3.53 3.98 -9.61
N SER A 199 -2.50 4.31 -10.39
CA SER A 199 -1.11 3.93 -10.07
C SER A 199 -0.59 4.81 -8.94
N HIS A 200 -1.02 6.07 -8.92
CA HIS A 200 -0.71 7.03 -7.87
C HIS A 200 -1.95 7.75 -7.35
N VAL A 201 -1.97 7.97 -6.04
CA VAL A 201 -2.98 8.77 -5.36
C VAL A 201 -2.30 9.88 -4.57
N THR A 202 -2.71 11.12 -4.80
CA THR A 202 -2.30 12.25 -3.96
C THR A 202 -3.39 12.54 -2.95
N LEU A 203 -3.09 12.40 -1.66
CA LEU A 203 -3.98 12.82 -0.58
C LEU A 203 -3.62 14.26 -0.20
N VAL A 204 -4.60 15.17 -0.26
CA VAL A 204 -4.42 16.58 0.11
C VAL A 204 -5.46 16.97 1.14
N TYR A 205 -5.04 17.36 2.34
CA TYR A 205 -5.97 17.54 3.43
C TYR A 205 -5.63 18.68 4.38
N THR A 206 -6.67 19.32 4.90
CA THR A 206 -6.55 20.29 5.99
C THR A 206 -7.14 19.69 7.27
N ALA A 207 -6.73 20.22 8.42
CA ALA A 207 -7.26 19.76 9.71
C ALA A 207 -8.75 20.11 9.90
N ALA A 208 -9.19 21.24 9.34
CA ALA A 208 -10.55 21.75 9.46
C ALA A 208 -10.94 22.61 8.24
N TYR A 209 -12.23 22.92 8.10
CA TYR A 209 -12.68 23.97 7.18
C TYR A 209 -12.09 25.34 7.54
N GLY A 210 -12.00 26.24 6.56
CA GLY A 210 -11.43 27.58 6.77
C GLY A 210 -9.90 27.62 6.85
N GLN A 211 -9.22 26.47 6.75
CA GLN A 211 -7.76 26.37 6.77
C GLN A 211 -7.23 26.18 5.36
N SER A 212 -6.20 26.95 4.99
CA SER A 212 -5.55 26.85 3.68
C SER A 212 -4.24 26.05 3.70
N TYR A 213 -3.60 25.88 4.85
CA TYR A 213 -2.41 25.05 4.99
C TYR A 213 -2.79 23.56 4.97
N ALA A 214 -2.23 22.82 4.02
CA ALA A 214 -2.59 21.42 3.75
C ALA A 214 -1.40 20.47 3.92
N GLY A 215 -1.67 19.30 4.48
CA GLY A 215 -0.81 18.13 4.38
C GLY A 215 -1.00 17.45 3.03
N VAL A 216 0.10 16.95 2.46
CA VAL A 216 0.11 16.32 1.14
C VAL A 216 0.91 15.03 1.21
N ALA A 217 0.28 13.92 0.82
CA ALA A 217 0.93 12.62 0.71
C ALA A 217 0.79 12.07 -0.70
N TYR A 218 1.91 11.74 -1.35
CA TYR A 218 1.94 11.12 -2.66
C TYR A 218 2.16 9.62 -2.52
N CYS A 219 1.16 8.84 -2.93
CA CYS A 219 1.08 7.42 -2.69
C CYS A 219 1.26 6.65 -4.00
N LYS A 220 2.18 5.70 -4.03
CA LYS A 220 2.40 4.78 -5.16
C LYS A 220 1.75 3.43 -4.88
N ARG A 221 1.06 2.88 -5.87
CA ARG A 221 0.51 1.51 -5.81
C ARG A 221 1.58 0.50 -6.21
N VAL A 222 1.87 -0.46 -5.33
CA VAL A 222 2.80 -1.58 -5.54
C VAL A 222 2.09 -2.88 -5.19
N ALA A 223 2.02 -3.80 -6.15
CA ALA A 223 1.32 -5.08 -6.02
C ALA A 223 -0.11 -4.98 -5.44
N GLY A 224 -0.79 -3.86 -5.68
CA GLY A 224 -2.13 -3.59 -5.21
C GLY A 224 -2.25 -2.96 -3.82
N MET A 225 -1.13 -2.62 -3.18
CA MET A 225 -1.07 -1.85 -1.92
C MET A 225 -0.46 -0.47 -2.20
N TYR A 226 -0.97 0.58 -1.57
CA TYR A 226 -0.38 1.92 -1.63
C TYR A 226 0.69 2.11 -0.56
N VAL A 227 1.86 2.60 -0.97
CA VAL A 227 2.96 3.00 -0.10
C VAL A 227 3.28 4.48 -0.33
N THR A 228 3.91 5.12 0.64
CA THR A 228 4.26 6.55 0.53
C THR A 228 5.54 6.76 -0.24
N GLU A 229 5.46 7.54 -1.30
CA GLU A 229 6.65 7.94 -2.05
C GLU A 229 7.27 9.19 -1.43
N TRP A 230 6.45 10.18 -1.09
CA TRP A 230 6.84 11.33 -0.28
C TRP A 230 5.64 11.99 0.39
N THR A 231 5.93 12.79 1.41
CA THR A 231 4.99 13.72 2.04
C THR A 231 5.57 15.11 2.02
N THR A 232 4.72 16.11 1.84
CA THR A 232 5.07 17.52 1.98
C THR A 232 3.88 18.28 2.55
N ASN A 233 4.05 19.59 2.71
CA ASN A 233 2.94 20.50 2.93
C ASN A 233 2.70 21.35 1.68
N GLY A 234 1.55 21.98 1.62
CA GLY A 234 1.14 22.84 0.53
C GLY A 234 0.06 23.81 0.97
N PHE A 235 -0.51 24.49 -0.01
CA PHE A 235 -1.70 25.30 0.21
C PHE A 235 -2.82 24.89 -0.73
N VAL A 236 -4.03 25.03 -0.22
CA VAL A 236 -5.29 24.94 -0.97
C VAL A 236 -5.89 26.34 -1.10
N GLY A 237 -7.15 26.45 -1.49
CA GLY A 237 -7.87 27.71 -1.56
C GLY A 237 -7.72 28.53 -0.28
N ALA A 238 -7.65 29.86 -0.41
CA ALA A 238 -7.44 30.77 0.72
C ALA A 238 -8.55 30.70 1.79
N SER A 239 -9.75 30.25 1.42
CA SER A 239 -10.86 29.96 2.33
C SER A 239 -10.91 28.49 2.79
N GLY A 240 -9.91 27.70 2.41
CA GLY A 240 -9.81 26.26 2.67
C GLY A 240 -10.69 25.41 1.77
N PHE A 241 -11.00 24.19 2.22
CA PHE A 241 -11.97 23.33 1.54
C PHE A 241 -13.39 23.83 1.71
N LYS A 242 -14.18 23.61 0.67
CA LYS A 242 -15.58 24.01 0.60
C LYS A 242 -16.45 23.24 1.62
N PRO A 243 -17.20 23.93 2.51
CA PRO A 243 -18.14 23.26 3.40
C PRO A 243 -19.35 22.65 2.66
N PRO A 244 -20.01 21.62 3.21
CA PRO A 244 -21.19 21.02 2.62
C PRO A 244 -22.34 22.03 2.47
N GLY A 245 -23.06 21.97 1.37
CA GLY A 245 -24.21 22.85 1.10
C GLY A 245 -23.85 24.28 0.67
N VAL A 246 -22.59 24.69 0.74
CA VAL A 246 -22.13 25.96 0.15
C VAL A 246 -22.13 25.78 -1.38
N PRO A 247 -22.59 26.73 -2.20
CA PRO A 247 -22.39 26.69 -3.65
C PRO A 247 -20.91 26.90 -4.01
N SER A 248 -20.40 26.26 -5.06
CA SER A 248 -19.01 26.54 -5.50
C SER A 248 -18.91 27.95 -6.05
N GLY A 249 -19.93 28.37 -6.83
CA GLY A 249 -19.94 29.62 -7.58
C GLY A 249 -18.75 29.71 -8.56
N PRO A 250 -18.57 30.85 -9.23
CA PRO A 250 -17.27 31.18 -9.79
C PRO A 250 -16.26 31.29 -8.63
N THR A 251 -14.95 31.23 -8.90
CA THR A 251 -13.81 31.22 -7.93
C THR A 251 -13.79 32.34 -6.86
N ARG A 252 -14.83 33.18 -6.78
CA ARG A 252 -15.06 34.30 -5.85
C ARG A 252 -14.91 33.97 -4.37
N TYR A 253 -15.10 32.72 -3.97
CA TYR A 253 -15.06 32.33 -2.57
C TYR A 253 -13.75 31.66 -2.14
N ASN A 254 -12.79 31.51 -3.05
CA ASN A 254 -11.47 30.94 -2.79
C ASN A 254 -11.49 29.56 -2.10
N TYR A 255 -12.48 28.72 -2.40
CA TYR A 255 -12.60 27.38 -1.85
C TYR A 255 -12.00 26.33 -2.79
N SER A 256 -11.27 25.37 -2.21
CA SER A 256 -10.94 24.13 -2.90
C SER A 256 -12.09 23.13 -2.84
N PRO A 257 -12.30 22.32 -3.90
CA PRO A 257 -13.32 21.28 -3.89
C PRO A 257 -12.93 20.12 -2.96
N THR A 258 -13.93 19.42 -2.44
CA THR A 258 -13.75 18.16 -1.70
C THR A 258 -14.18 16.99 -2.59
N GLY A 259 -13.34 15.97 -2.74
CA GLY A 259 -13.66 14.80 -3.55
C GLY A 259 -12.44 14.01 -4.02
N SER A 260 -12.66 13.13 -5.00
CA SER A 260 -11.62 12.35 -5.67
C SER A 260 -11.68 12.65 -7.16
N PHE A 261 -10.60 13.23 -7.68
CA PHE A 261 -10.54 13.76 -9.04
C PHE A 261 -9.37 13.12 -9.79
N SER A 262 -9.61 12.67 -11.00
CA SER A 262 -8.57 12.21 -11.91
C SER A 262 -7.71 13.37 -12.39
N VAL A 263 -6.48 13.04 -12.77
CA VAL A 263 -5.56 13.89 -13.50
C VAL A 263 -5.33 13.29 -14.87
N THR A 264 -5.50 14.09 -15.92
CA THR A 264 -5.46 13.60 -17.31
C THR A 264 -4.57 14.41 -18.23
N GLU A 265 -4.17 15.61 -17.83
CA GLU A 265 -3.30 16.46 -18.64
C GLU A 265 -2.45 17.36 -17.74
N ALA A 266 -1.30 17.74 -18.27
CA ALA A 266 -0.33 18.64 -17.66
C ALA A 266 -0.06 19.84 -18.58
N PHE A 267 0.47 20.91 -18.00
CA PHE A 267 0.80 22.14 -18.73
C PHE A 267 1.99 22.85 -18.10
N GLY A 268 2.56 23.81 -18.83
CA GLY A 268 3.60 24.69 -18.33
C GLY A 268 4.47 25.27 -19.43
N LEU A 269 5.65 25.79 -19.09
CA LEU A 269 6.58 26.40 -20.06
C LEU A 269 7.43 25.37 -20.82
N GLY A 270 7.52 24.12 -20.35
CA GLY A 270 8.21 23.05 -21.07
C GLY A 270 8.06 21.70 -20.37
N ASN A 271 7.93 20.62 -21.14
CA ASN A 271 7.62 19.29 -20.59
C ASN A 271 8.75 18.79 -19.66
N PRO A 272 8.47 18.51 -18.36
CA PRO A 272 9.47 18.06 -17.40
C PRO A 272 9.81 16.56 -17.51
N GLY A 273 9.31 15.87 -18.54
CA GLY A 273 9.41 14.42 -18.71
C GLY A 273 8.17 13.66 -18.24
N THR A 274 6.99 14.29 -18.26
CA THR A 274 5.73 13.64 -17.85
C THR A 274 5.22 12.66 -18.90
N ALA A 275 4.55 11.60 -18.43
CA ALA A 275 3.76 10.70 -19.25
C ALA A 275 2.34 11.23 -19.54
N LEU A 276 1.88 12.26 -18.84
CA LEU A 276 0.61 12.92 -19.12
C LEU A 276 0.68 13.64 -20.47
N PRO A 277 -0.43 13.71 -21.23
CA PRO A 277 -0.58 14.68 -22.30
C PRO A 277 -0.17 16.08 -21.80
N TYR A 278 0.85 16.67 -22.44
CA TYR A 278 1.47 17.90 -21.97
C TYR A 278 1.21 19.05 -22.93
N ARG A 279 0.74 20.17 -22.38
CA ARG A 279 0.49 21.40 -23.12
C ARG A 279 1.53 22.47 -22.80
N THR A 280 2.36 22.78 -23.79
CA THR A 280 3.25 23.95 -23.72
C THR A 280 2.41 25.22 -23.85
N LEU A 281 2.45 26.05 -22.79
CA LEU A 281 1.74 27.32 -22.77
C LEU A 281 2.40 28.33 -23.72
N ASN A 282 1.58 29.20 -24.30
CA ASN A 282 1.98 30.28 -25.23
C ASN A 282 1.19 31.57 -24.90
N PRO A 283 1.52 32.74 -25.49
CA PRO A 283 0.85 34.00 -25.19
C PRO A 283 -0.68 34.00 -25.33
N GLY A 284 -1.24 33.11 -26.12
CA GLY A 284 -2.69 32.91 -26.30
C GLY A 284 -3.33 31.97 -25.29
N SER A 285 -2.58 31.19 -24.50
CA SER A 285 -3.12 30.16 -23.61
C SER A 285 -4.06 30.69 -22.52
N ARG A 286 -5.32 30.25 -22.54
CA ARG A 286 -6.36 30.59 -21.56
C ARG A 286 -7.07 29.36 -21.01
N TRP A 287 -7.66 29.52 -19.83
CA TRP A 287 -8.66 28.59 -19.31
C TRP A 287 -10.00 29.31 -19.14
N GLY A 288 -11.08 28.74 -19.66
CA GLY A 288 -12.40 29.38 -19.63
C GLY A 288 -12.96 29.48 -18.22
N GLY A 289 -13.20 30.70 -17.77
CA GLY A 289 -13.85 31.03 -16.50
C GLY A 289 -15.18 31.76 -16.68
N ASN A 290 -15.52 32.16 -17.90
CA ASN A 290 -16.81 32.74 -18.25
C ASN A 290 -17.93 31.66 -18.35
N PRO A 291 -18.91 31.60 -17.42
CA PRO A 291 -19.94 30.56 -17.42
C PRO A 291 -21.01 30.71 -18.53
N TRP A 292 -20.92 31.75 -19.35
CA TRP A 292 -21.82 31.99 -20.48
C TRP A 292 -21.22 31.58 -21.82
N THR A 293 -20.01 31.00 -21.82
CA THR A 293 -19.34 30.55 -23.06
C THR A 293 -19.25 29.03 -23.13
N SER A 294 -19.11 28.51 -24.35
CA SER A 294 -18.81 27.10 -24.60
C SER A 294 -17.40 26.69 -24.14
N THR A 295 -16.51 27.66 -23.89
CA THR A 295 -15.14 27.42 -23.42
C THR A 295 -15.04 27.26 -21.90
N TYR A 296 -16.14 27.44 -21.14
CA TYR A 296 -16.11 27.32 -19.69
C TYR A 296 -15.48 26.02 -19.21
N ASN A 297 -14.56 26.14 -18.24
CA ASN A 297 -13.75 25.08 -17.67
C ASN A 297 -12.98 24.20 -18.68
N THR A 298 -12.60 24.79 -19.82
CA THR A 298 -11.74 24.16 -20.83
C THR A 298 -10.62 25.08 -21.26
N TYR A 299 -9.52 24.49 -21.74
CA TYR A 299 -8.45 25.25 -22.38
C TYR A 299 -8.90 25.81 -23.73
N PHE A 300 -8.51 27.03 -24.03
CA PHE A 300 -8.63 27.62 -25.36
C PHE A 300 -7.52 28.66 -25.59
N GLU A 301 -7.41 29.16 -26.82
CA GLU A 301 -6.44 30.21 -27.17
C GLU A 301 -7.13 31.50 -27.56
N SER A 302 -6.67 32.62 -27.01
CA SER A 302 -7.16 33.96 -27.33
C SER A 302 -6.12 35.04 -27.04
N SER A 303 -5.96 35.98 -27.97
CA SER A 303 -5.13 37.17 -27.81
C SER A 303 -5.87 38.35 -27.17
N SER A 304 -7.19 38.25 -27.00
CA SER A 304 -8.02 39.29 -26.42
C SER A 304 -7.87 39.40 -24.90
N TRP A 305 -8.31 40.53 -24.33
CA TRP A 305 -8.43 40.67 -22.87
C TRP A 305 -9.42 39.63 -22.31
N VAL A 306 -9.09 39.07 -21.15
CA VAL A 306 -9.66 37.79 -20.71
C VAL A 306 -10.61 37.82 -19.53
N GLY A 307 -10.94 38.97 -18.94
CA GLY A 307 -12.05 39.07 -17.97
C GLY A 307 -12.11 37.98 -16.91
N TYR A 308 -13.15 37.14 -16.97
CA TYR A 308 -13.36 36.00 -16.08
C TYR A 308 -12.49 34.78 -16.39
N ASP A 309 -11.92 34.71 -17.60
CA ASP A 309 -11.05 33.62 -18.04
C ASP A 309 -9.65 33.79 -17.48
N GLU A 310 -9.03 32.65 -17.20
CA GLU A 310 -7.72 32.62 -16.60
C GLU A 310 -6.62 32.76 -17.64
N ASN A 311 -5.74 33.75 -17.44
CA ASN A 311 -4.58 33.98 -18.29
C ASN A 311 -3.43 33.04 -17.90
N MET A 312 -3.47 31.80 -18.38
CA MET A 312 -2.48 30.78 -18.01
C MET A 312 -1.04 31.22 -18.34
N TRP A 313 -0.83 31.90 -19.47
CA TRP A 313 0.49 32.42 -19.86
C TRP A 313 1.04 33.47 -18.91
N TYR A 314 0.19 34.40 -18.47
CA TYR A 314 0.57 35.42 -17.49
C TYR A 314 1.02 34.77 -16.18
N PHE A 315 0.27 33.79 -15.67
CA PHE A 315 0.63 33.07 -14.44
C PHE A 315 1.88 32.21 -14.60
N ALA A 316 2.16 31.70 -15.81
CA ALA A 316 3.38 30.94 -16.10
C ALA A 316 4.63 31.83 -16.18
N THR A 317 4.49 33.06 -16.68
CA THR A 317 5.61 33.97 -16.97
C THR A 317 5.83 35.07 -15.94
N ARG A 318 4.87 35.31 -15.04
CA ARG A 318 5.03 36.28 -13.94
C ARG A 318 6.10 35.83 -12.95
N ARG A 319 6.60 36.78 -12.15
CA ARG A 319 7.67 36.54 -11.17
C ARG A 319 7.32 35.44 -10.15
N GLN A 320 6.05 35.36 -9.76
CA GLN A 320 5.53 34.36 -8.81
C GLN A 320 5.40 32.96 -9.43
N HIS A 321 5.42 32.83 -10.76
CA HIS A 321 5.66 31.56 -11.48
C HIS A 321 4.74 30.37 -11.16
N ASP A 322 3.46 30.59 -10.88
CA ASP A 322 2.51 29.54 -10.47
C ASP A 322 2.39 28.42 -11.51
N TYR A 323 2.32 28.78 -12.80
CA TYR A 323 2.02 27.86 -13.91
C TYR A 323 3.25 27.57 -14.77
N ARG A 324 4.45 27.70 -14.19
CA ARG A 324 5.66 27.20 -14.85
C ARG A 324 5.56 25.69 -15.09
N GLN A 325 4.98 24.97 -14.14
CA GLN A 325 4.51 23.59 -14.26
C GLN A 325 3.16 23.43 -13.54
N GLY A 326 2.29 22.58 -14.08
CA GLY A 326 1.04 22.24 -13.43
C GLY A 326 0.32 21.06 -14.07
N ALA A 327 -0.65 20.52 -13.33
CA ALA A 327 -1.53 19.46 -13.75
C ALA A 327 -2.99 19.86 -13.58
N VAL A 328 -3.84 19.40 -14.50
CA VAL A 328 -5.28 19.66 -14.42
C VAL A 328 -5.95 18.65 -13.50
N ILE A 329 -6.70 19.18 -12.53
CA ILE A 329 -7.57 18.38 -11.65
C ILE A 329 -8.96 18.37 -12.28
N ASN A 330 -9.52 17.19 -12.55
CA ASN A 330 -10.80 17.03 -13.24
C ASN A 330 -12.02 17.33 -12.36
N TYR A 331 -12.00 18.46 -11.67
CA TYR A 331 -13.14 19.01 -10.97
C TYR A 331 -14.05 19.77 -11.96
N ASN A 332 -15.36 19.47 -11.92
CA ASN A 332 -16.37 20.06 -12.79
C ASN A 332 -16.06 19.89 -14.30
N ARG A 333 -15.46 18.77 -14.69
CA ARG A 333 -15.12 18.47 -16.08
C ARG A 333 -14.90 16.98 -16.34
N PRO A 334 -14.99 16.53 -17.61
CA PRO A 334 -14.68 15.16 -17.97
C PRO A 334 -13.23 14.79 -17.62
N PRO A 335 -12.96 13.51 -17.30
CA PRO A 335 -13.89 12.39 -17.36
C PRO A 335 -14.74 12.19 -16.09
N ASP A 336 -14.47 12.91 -14.99
CA ASP A 336 -15.14 12.64 -13.71
C ASP A 336 -16.56 13.21 -13.62
N SER A 337 -16.87 14.29 -14.35
CA SER A 337 -18.22 14.86 -14.41
C SER A 337 -18.47 15.59 -15.74
N PRO A 338 -19.73 15.83 -16.14
CA PRO A 338 -20.01 16.87 -17.13
C PRO A 338 -19.57 18.25 -16.60
N ILE A 339 -19.36 19.20 -17.52
CA ILE A 339 -19.14 20.60 -17.15
C ILE A 339 -20.49 21.21 -16.79
N ILE A 340 -20.62 21.70 -15.56
CA ILE A 340 -21.76 22.48 -15.09
C ILE A 340 -21.33 23.94 -15.06
N GLN A 341 -22.04 24.79 -15.82
CA GLN A 341 -21.78 26.21 -15.86
C GLN A 341 -21.89 26.83 -14.46
N ASP A 342 -20.99 27.75 -14.14
CA ASP A 342 -20.93 28.46 -12.85
C ASP A 342 -20.68 27.56 -11.61
N ALA A 343 -20.21 26.32 -11.80
CA ALA A 343 -19.92 25.37 -10.71
C ALA A 343 -18.42 25.30 -10.33
N GLY A 344 -17.65 26.32 -10.70
CA GLY A 344 -16.21 26.44 -10.46
C GLY A 344 -15.39 25.93 -11.65
N PHE A 345 -14.21 26.50 -11.84
CA PHE A 345 -13.33 26.23 -12.98
C PHE A 345 -11.86 26.30 -12.56
N ALA A 346 -10.97 25.82 -13.44
CA ALA A 346 -9.52 25.96 -13.33
C ALA A 346 -8.94 25.51 -11.98
N ILE A 347 -9.26 24.29 -11.57
CA ILE A 347 -8.64 23.68 -10.39
C ILE A 347 -7.42 22.89 -10.86
N PHE A 348 -6.24 23.32 -10.41
CA PHE A 348 -4.96 22.75 -10.81
C PHE A 348 -4.14 22.32 -9.60
N LEU A 349 -3.15 21.45 -9.83
CA LEU A 349 -2.00 21.28 -8.95
C LEU A 349 -0.82 21.99 -9.62
N HIS A 350 -0.18 22.94 -8.94
CA HIS A 350 0.83 23.79 -9.57
C HIS A 350 1.90 24.29 -8.58
N GLU A 351 2.91 25.00 -9.10
CA GLU A 351 4.05 25.55 -8.34
C GLU A 351 3.67 26.80 -7.53
N ASN A 352 4.63 27.50 -6.93
CA ASN A 352 4.41 28.69 -6.10
C ASN A 352 3.52 28.42 -4.88
N LYS A 353 4.10 27.79 -3.86
CA LYS A 353 3.46 27.34 -2.63
C LYS A 353 2.87 28.47 -1.76
N VAL A 354 1.68 28.96 -2.13
CA VAL A 354 0.92 30.01 -1.44
C VAL A 354 -0.59 29.74 -1.53
N PRO A 355 -1.42 30.28 -0.61
CA PRO A 355 -2.88 30.15 -0.73
C PRO A 355 -3.42 30.57 -2.10
N THR A 356 -4.31 29.76 -2.66
CA THR A 356 -4.81 29.91 -4.03
C THR A 356 -6.28 30.34 -4.06
N ALA A 357 -6.89 30.47 -5.24
CA ALA A 357 -8.33 30.63 -5.38
C ALA A 357 -9.11 29.28 -5.33
N GLY A 358 -8.43 28.15 -5.21
CA GLY A 358 -9.05 26.81 -5.18
C GLY A 358 -8.13 25.68 -5.63
N CYS A 359 -7.03 25.99 -6.31
CA CYS A 359 -5.96 25.07 -6.69
C CYS A 359 -5.18 24.51 -5.49
N ILE A 360 -4.38 23.48 -5.75
CA ILE A 360 -3.33 23.01 -4.85
C ILE A 360 -2.00 23.62 -5.32
N SER A 361 -1.29 24.31 -4.43
CA SER A 361 0.06 24.82 -4.72
C SER A 361 1.11 24.13 -3.86
N LEU A 362 2.18 23.63 -4.47
CA LEU A 362 3.28 22.93 -3.82
C LEU A 362 4.63 23.59 -4.13
N ASP A 363 5.69 23.07 -3.51
CA ASP A 363 7.07 23.40 -3.89
C ASP A 363 7.39 22.87 -5.30
N ASP A 364 8.23 23.58 -6.05
CA ASP A 364 8.59 23.26 -7.44
C ASP A 364 9.03 21.79 -7.61
N TRP A 365 9.87 21.29 -6.69
CA TRP A 365 10.35 19.91 -6.74
C TRP A 365 9.22 18.89 -6.66
N ALA A 366 8.18 19.16 -5.85
CA ALA A 366 7.08 18.24 -5.64
C ALA A 366 6.15 18.21 -6.85
N VAL A 367 5.94 19.36 -7.50
CA VAL A 367 5.16 19.45 -8.75
C VAL A 367 5.89 18.73 -9.87
N VAL A 368 7.20 18.96 -10.03
CA VAL A 368 7.99 18.28 -11.05
C VAL A 368 8.01 16.76 -10.83
N ASP A 369 8.24 16.29 -9.60
CA ASP A 369 8.24 14.86 -9.28
C ASP A 369 6.85 14.23 -9.52
N PHE A 370 5.78 14.91 -9.09
CA PHE A 370 4.40 14.52 -9.36
C PHE A 370 4.16 14.35 -10.86
N LEU A 371 4.55 15.34 -11.67
CA LEU A 371 4.36 15.31 -13.12
C LEU A 371 5.16 14.19 -13.79
N GLN A 372 6.40 13.96 -13.38
CA GLN A 372 7.25 12.92 -13.96
C GLN A 372 6.72 11.51 -13.71
N LYS A 373 5.99 11.30 -12.61
CA LYS A 373 5.56 9.97 -12.16
C LYS A 373 4.08 9.69 -12.39
N SER A 374 3.25 10.73 -12.42
CA SER A 374 1.81 10.58 -12.63
C SER A 374 1.49 10.18 -14.07
N THR A 375 0.44 9.39 -14.20
CA THR A 375 -0.11 8.87 -15.44
C THR A 375 -1.60 9.22 -15.52
N SER A 376 -2.15 9.19 -16.75
CA SER A 376 -3.56 9.54 -16.94
C SER A 376 -4.47 8.58 -16.18
N GLY A 377 -5.34 9.13 -15.34
CA GLY A 377 -6.25 8.35 -14.48
C GLY A 377 -5.79 8.23 -13.03
N ASP A 378 -4.57 8.67 -12.71
CA ASP A 378 -4.15 8.89 -11.33
C ASP A 378 -5.03 9.93 -10.65
N ARG A 379 -5.17 9.85 -9.33
CA ARG A 379 -6.19 10.61 -8.60
C ARG A 379 -5.62 11.52 -7.54
N ILE A 380 -6.28 12.65 -7.35
CA ILE A 380 -6.11 13.53 -6.21
C ILE A 380 -7.37 13.42 -5.37
N ILE A 381 -7.20 12.93 -4.14
CA ILE A 381 -8.26 12.89 -3.13
C ILE A 381 -8.00 14.04 -2.17
N MET A 382 -8.89 15.02 -2.17
CA MET A 382 -8.69 16.28 -1.46
C MET A 382 -9.92 16.68 -0.65
N GLY A 383 -9.71 17.22 0.55
CA GLY A 383 -10.78 17.65 1.45
C GLY A 383 -10.30 17.87 2.88
N VAL A 384 -11.22 18.23 3.79
CA VAL A 384 -10.91 18.22 5.22
C VAL A 384 -10.67 16.78 5.66
N ALA A 385 -9.73 16.55 6.58
CA ALA A 385 -9.40 15.22 7.09
C ALA A 385 -10.64 14.42 7.54
N ALA A 386 -11.57 15.08 8.23
CA ALA A 386 -12.83 14.49 8.68
C ALA A 386 -13.77 14.06 7.53
N ASP A 387 -13.64 14.65 6.34
CA ASP A 387 -14.48 14.33 5.17
C ASP A 387 -13.88 13.26 4.28
N ILE A 388 -12.55 13.14 4.26
CA ILE A 388 -11.87 12.19 3.36
C ILE A 388 -11.44 10.91 4.09
N PHE A 389 -11.22 10.96 5.40
CA PHE A 389 -10.83 9.81 6.21
C PHE A 389 -11.98 9.28 7.07
N ARG A 390 -11.95 7.99 7.39
CA ARG A 390 -12.87 7.31 8.32
C ARG A 390 -12.35 7.30 9.74
#